data_AF-A0A2V2C1M6-F1
#
_entry.id   AF-A0A2V2C1M6-F1
#
_cell.length_a   1.000
_cell.length_b   1.000
_cell.length_c   1.000
_cell.angle_alpha   90.00
_cell.angle_beta   90.00
_cell.angle_gamma   90.00
#
_symmetry.space_group_name_H-M   'P 1'
#
loop_
_entity.id
_entity.type
_entity.pdbx_description
1 polymer ?
#
loop_
_entity_poly.entity_id
_entity_poly.type
_entity_poly.pdbx_seq_one_letter_code
_entity_poly.pdbx_strand_id
1 'polypeptide(L)'
;IAADYRLAALSLEGGRFGAGHYDSSQAGTAYFKTANFQSGGLAYENFANHNAVETQASDKIIITETFSKAAGSGKISVDFSDRNGNALDLQNYAIADDVSGIESWVEILSAGSLDGFDLESKLGGNIYDANGDFYAIGIENGVAVFRWAESLEEGGYALQVGFAQVPEPAVAAAILGALALGLAARRRVG
;
A
#
# COMPACT_ATOMS: atom_id res chain seq x y z
N ILE A 1 8.90 -4.13 23.04
CA ILE A 1 7.48 -4.41 22.73
C ILE A 1 7.04 -5.58 23.60
N ALA A 2 6.00 -5.42 24.41
CA ALA A 2 5.45 -6.54 25.18
C ALA A 2 4.93 -7.62 24.22
N ALA A 3 5.16 -8.89 24.55
CA ALA A 3 4.80 -10.03 23.70
C ALA A 3 3.29 -10.04 23.34
N ASP A 4 2.44 -9.53 24.24
CA ASP A 4 0.99 -9.53 24.10
C ASP A 4 0.48 -8.62 22.97
N TYR A 5 1.20 -7.55 22.63
CA TYR A 5 0.80 -6.69 21.50
C TYR A 5 0.91 -7.41 20.16
N ARG A 6 1.80 -8.39 20.04
CA ARG A 6 1.91 -9.26 18.84
C ARG A 6 0.75 -10.25 18.73
N LEU A 7 -0.10 -10.36 19.76
CA LEU A 7 -1.30 -11.19 19.75
C LEU A 7 -2.58 -10.40 19.42
N ALA A 8 -2.50 -9.08 19.27
CA ALA A 8 -3.66 -8.23 19.02
C ALA A 8 -4.25 -8.44 17.62
N ALA A 9 -5.57 -8.29 17.48
CA ALA A 9 -6.25 -8.29 16.20
C ALA A 9 -6.73 -6.88 15.85
N LEU A 10 -6.49 -6.45 14.62
CA LEU A 10 -7.06 -5.22 14.05
C LEU A 10 -8.37 -5.54 13.30
N SER A 11 -9.46 -4.85 13.63
CA SER A 11 -10.67 -4.85 12.80
C SER A 11 -10.93 -3.43 12.34
N LEU A 12 -10.96 -3.21 11.03
CA LEU A 12 -11.17 -1.88 10.45
C LEU A 12 -12.48 -1.84 9.65
N GLU A 13 -13.41 -1.04 10.15
CA GLU A 13 -14.69 -0.73 9.54
C GLU A 13 -14.87 0.80 9.54
N GLY A 14 -14.21 1.44 8.59
CA GLY A 14 -14.18 2.90 8.43
C GLY A 14 -12.95 3.55 9.08
N GLY A 15 -12.78 4.85 8.82
CA GLY A 15 -11.60 5.60 9.26
C GLY A 15 -10.31 5.19 8.53
N ARG A 16 -9.17 5.71 8.99
CA ARG A 16 -7.84 5.31 8.54
C ARG A 16 -6.97 4.95 9.73
N PHE A 17 -6.06 4.00 9.52
CA PHE A 17 -5.12 3.52 10.52
C PHE A 17 -3.69 3.55 9.99
N GLY A 18 -2.73 3.94 10.82
CA GLY A 18 -1.32 4.01 10.45
C GLY A 18 -0.42 3.56 11.60
N ALA A 19 0.82 3.23 11.26
CA ALA A 19 1.89 3.16 12.24
C ALA A 19 2.55 4.54 12.36
N GLY A 20 3.21 4.79 13.50
CA GLY A 20 3.91 6.04 13.74
C GLY A 20 4.78 5.94 14.98
N HIS A 21 5.87 6.70 14.99
CA HIS A 21 6.69 6.91 16.19
C HIS A 21 6.40 8.31 16.76
N TYR A 22 6.50 8.47 18.09
CA TYR A 22 6.24 9.77 18.73
C TYR A 22 7.27 10.83 18.32
N ASP A 23 8.49 10.40 18.00
CA ASP A 23 9.49 11.17 17.28
C ASP A 23 9.37 10.84 15.79
N SER A 24 8.85 11.81 15.03
CA SER A 24 8.57 11.68 13.60
C SER A 24 9.81 11.54 12.72
N SER A 25 11.01 11.72 13.28
CA SER A 25 12.27 11.42 12.57
C SER A 25 12.61 9.93 12.55
N GLN A 26 11.90 9.12 13.33
CA GLN A 26 12.09 7.68 13.42
C GLN A 26 10.91 6.94 12.81
N ALA A 27 11.19 5.83 12.12
CA ALA A 27 10.16 4.93 11.64
C ALA A 27 9.49 4.20 12.81
N GLY A 28 8.18 4.28 12.87
CA GLY A 28 7.33 3.54 13.79
C GLY A 28 6.92 2.19 13.24
N THR A 29 6.47 1.31 14.13
CA THR A 29 5.91 0.02 13.72
C THR A 29 4.72 -0.35 14.58
N ALA A 30 3.60 -0.69 13.93
CA ALA A 30 2.43 -1.26 14.57
C ALA A 30 2.43 -2.78 14.33
N TYR A 31 2.23 -3.56 15.39
CA TYR A 31 2.23 -5.02 15.33
C TYR A 31 0.82 -5.56 15.62
N PHE A 32 0.38 -6.47 14.77
CA PHE A 32 -0.85 -7.25 14.94
C PHE A 32 -0.58 -8.72 14.62
N LYS A 33 -1.36 -9.59 15.25
CA LYS A 33 -1.43 -11.00 14.89
C LYS A 33 -2.22 -11.16 13.59
N THR A 34 -3.43 -10.61 13.58
CA THR A 34 -4.35 -10.64 12.43
C THR A 34 -4.91 -9.26 12.18
N ALA A 35 -5.33 -9.00 10.94
CA ALA A 35 -6.10 -7.81 10.61
C ALA A 35 -7.23 -8.17 9.65
N ASN A 36 -8.42 -7.61 9.88
CA ASN A 36 -9.58 -7.75 9.02
C ASN A 36 -10.06 -6.39 8.53
N PHE A 37 -10.08 -6.19 7.22
CA PHE A 37 -10.50 -4.96 6.57
C PHE A 37 -11.89 -5.13 5.95
N GLN A 38 -12.84 -4.31 6.40
CA GLN A 38 -14.17 -4.21 5.81
C GLN A 38 -14.33 -2.90 5.03
N SER A 39 -13.86 -1.78 5.58
CA SER A 39 -13.85 -0.47 4.92
C SER A 39 -12.83 0.47 5.59
N GLY A 40 -12.47 1.57 4.94
CA GLY A 40 -11.52 2.58 5.48
C GLY A 40 -10.24 2.73 4.67
N GLY A 41 -9.10 2.88 5.36
CA GLY A 41 -7.80 3.01 4.71
C GLY A 41 -6.61 2.92 5.64
N LEU A 42 -5.43 3.06 5.06
CA LEU A 42 -4.15 3.18 5.73
C LEU A 42 -3.66 4.62 5.68
N ALA A 43 -2.92 5.06 6.69
CA ALA A 43 -2.30 6.39 6.74
C ALA A 43 -0.79 6.28 6.99
N TYR A 44 0.01 7.00 6.20
CA TYR A 44 1.48 7.06 6.29
C TYR A 44 1.93 8.52 6.40
N GLU A 45 1.59 9.17 7.51
CA GLU A 45 1.75 10.62 7.71
C GLU A 45 3.22 11.09 7.72
N ASN A 46 4.18 10.22 8.03
CA ASN A 46 5.61 10.55 8.08
C ASN A 46 6.39 10.17 6.82
N PHE A 47 5.71 9.78 5.74
CA PHE A 47 6.38 9.30 4.53
C PHE A 47 7.42 10.29 3.98
N ALA A 48 7.08 11.58 3.96
CA ALA A 48 8.00 12.65 3.59
C ALA A 48 9.10 12.88 4.64
N ASN A 49 8.75 12.86 5.93
CA ASN A 49 9.69 13.05 7.05
C ASN A 49 10.79 11.98 7.07
N HIS A 50 10.45 10.75 6.70
CA HIS A 50 11.39 9.64 6.60
C HIS A 50 12.22 9.66 5.32
N ASN A 51 11.94 10.58 4.39
CA ASN A 51 12.49 10.57 3.05
C ASN A 51 12.34 9.17 2.41
N ALA A 52 11.13 8.61 2.52
CA ALA A 52 10.89 7.19 2.28
C ALA A 52 11.19 6.77 0.84
N VAL A 53 10.96 7.63 -0.15
CA VAL A 53 11.24 7.35 -1.57
C VAL A 53 12.74 7.06 -1.80
N GLU A 54 13.61 7.83 -1.17
CA GLU A 54 15.07 7.77 -1.35
C GLU A 54 15.73 6.75 -0.40
N THR A 55 15.22 6.63 0.83
CA THR A 55 15.86 5.83 1.88
C THR A 55 15.19 4.47 2.11
N GLN A 56 13.98 4.29 1.57
CA GLN A 56 13.10 3.15 1.84
C GLN A 56 12.73 2.96 3.32
N ALA A 57 13.00 3.96 4.17
CA ALA A 57 12.53 4.01 5.54
C ALA A 57 11.08 4.49 5.59
N SER A 58 10.22 3.76 6.28
CA SER A 58 8.79 4.06 6.40
C SER A 58 8.25 3.58 7.74
N ASP A 59 7.18 4.23 8.21
CA ASP A 59 6.29 3.61 9.19
C ASP A 59 5.77 2.28 8.63
N LYS A 60 5.75 1.21 9.44
CA LYS A 60 5.36 -0.13 9.01
C LYS A 60 4.22 -0.73 9.82
N ILE A 61 3.28 -1.37 9.13
CA ILE A 61 2.27 -2.23 9.75
C ILE A 61 2.71 -3.68 9.57
N ILE A 62 2.85 -4.43 10.65
CA ILE A 62 3.27 -5.84 10.62
C ILE A 62 2.14 -6.71 11.13
N ILE A 63 1.65 -7.61 10.27
CA ILE A 63 0.62 -8.59 10.56
C ILE A 63 1.27 -9.97 10.51
N THR A 64 1.49 -10.60 11.65
CA THR A 64 2.30 -11.83 11.68
C THR A 64 1.60 -13.05 11.12
N GLU A 65 0.26 -13.07 11.12
CA GLU A 65 -0.55 -14.12 10.51
C GLU A 65 -1.35 -13.55 9.33
N THR A 66 -2.68 -13.58 9.38
CA THR A 66 -3.51 -13.27 8.22
C THR A 66 -3.96 -11.81 8.19
N PHE A 67 -3.73 -11.17 7.05
CA PHE A 67 -4.44 -9.95 6.64
C PHE A 67 -5.60 -10.34 5.71
N SER A 68 -6.82 -10.09 6.15
CA SER A 68 -8.04 -10.40 5.41
C SER A 68 -8.72 -9.13 4.90
N LYS A 69 -9.28 -9.22 3.70
CA LYS A 69 -10.16 -8.22 3.09
C LYS A 69 -11.53 -8.85 2.84
N ALA A 70 -12.58 -8.28 3.44
CA ALA A 70 -13.93 -8.84 3.34
C ALA A 70 -14.45 -8.84 1.89
N ALA A 71 -15.15 -9.90 1.48
CA ALA A 71 -15.77 -9.97 0.17
C ALA A 71 -16.75 -8.79 -0.05
N GLY A 72 -16.69 -8.16 -1.22
CA GLY A 72 -17.50 -6.98 -1.52
C GLY A 72 -16.99 -5.67 -0.91
N SER A 73 -15.92 -5.70 -0.10
CA SER A 73 -15.21 -4.47 0.29
C SER A 73 -14.59 -3.80 -0.95
N GLY A 74 -14.62 -2.47 -0.96
CA GLY A 74 -14.00 -1.67 -2.01
C GLY A 74 -12.47 -1.75 -1.96
N LYS A 75 -11.81 -0.86 -2.71
CA LYS A 75 -10.36 -0.69 -2.57
C LYS A 75 -10.01 -0.05 -1.23
N ILE A 76 -8.84 -0.39 -0.71
CA ILE A 76 -8.24 0.19 0.48
C ILE A 76 -7.52 1.48 0.07
N SER A 77 -7.93 2.62 0.64
CA SER A 77 -7.18 3.87 0.43
C SER A 77 -5.87 3.85 1.20
N VAL A 78 -4.80 4.35 0.60
CA VAL A 78 -3.51 4.58 1.25
C VAL A 78 -3.22 6.08 1.19
N ASP A 79 -3.28 6.72 2.36
CA ASP A 79 -3.17 8.17 2.49
C ASP A 79 -1.74 8.56 2.83
N PHE A 80 -1.12 9.36 1.95
CA PHE A 80 0.23 9.89 2.11
C PHE A 80 0.24 11.36 2.57
N SER A 81 -0.94 11.91 2.93
CA SER A 81 -1.00 13.25 3.49
C SER A 81 -0.28 13.32 4.84
N ASP A 82 0.40 14.42 5.11
CA ASP A 82 1.01 14.67 6.42
C ASP A 82 -0.05 14.86 7.52
N ARG A 83 0.40 14.96 8.77
CA ARG A 83 -0.45 15.26 9.95
C ARG A 83 -1.37 16.48 9.77
N ASN A 84 -0.99 17.44 8.94
CA ASN A 84 -1.75 18.67 8.69
C ASN A 84 -2.69 18.53 7.48
N GLY A 85 -2.69 17.39 6.81
CA GLY A 85 -3.47 17.13 5.60
C GLY A 85 -2.82 17.64 4.31
N ASN A 86 -1.54 18.01 4.34
CA ASN A 86 -0.81 18.37 3.11
C ASN A 86 -0.45 17.11 2.34
N ALA A 87 -0.68 17.10 1.03
CA ALA A 87 -0.33 15.98 0.18
C ALA A 87 1.20 15.77 0.09
N LEU A 88 1.62 14.52 -0.16
CA LEU A 88 2.97 14.18 -0.56
C LEU A 88 3.22 14.72 -1.98
N ASP A 89 4.00 15.79 -2.07
CA ASP A 89 4.39 16.40 -3.32
C ASP A 89 5.62 15.73 -3.92
N LEU A 90 5.40 15.02 -5.03
CA LEU A 90 6.41 14.21 -5.69
C LEU A 90 7.35 15.00 -6.62
N GLN A 91 7.11 16.31 -6.84
CA GLN A 91 7.93 17.12 -7.76
C GLN A 91 9.41 17.23 -7.35
N ASN A 92 9.70 17.04 -6.07
CA ASN A 92 11.04 17.18 -5.49
C ASN A 92 11.78 15.85 -5.33
N TYR A 93 11.18 14.74 -5.78
CA TYR A 93 11.76 13.40 -5.65
C TYR A 93 12.31 12.90 -6.98
N ALA A 94 13.41 12.14 -6.94
CA ALA A 94 13.92 11.44 -8.11
C ALA A 94 13.12 10.15 -8.35
N ILE A 95 11.97 10.28 -9.00
CA ILE A 95 11.07 9.17 -9.32
C ILE A 95 11.11 8.81 -10.80
N ALA A 96 10.60 7.63 -11.13
CA ALA A 96 10.57 7.14 -12.50
C ALA A 96 9.71 8.03 -13.42
N ASP A 97 10.12 8.17 -14.68
CA ASP A 97 9.35 8.92 -15.69
C ASP A 97 7.99 8.26 -16.00
N ASP A 98 7.91 6.93 -15.84
CA ASP A 98 6.68 6.16 -15.97
C ASP A 98 6.66 4.95 -15.02
N VAL A 99 5.50 4.29 -14.93
CA VAL A 99 5.27 3.13 -14.03
C VAL A 99 6.21 1.95 -14.31
N SER A 100 6.62 1.75 -15.56
CA SER A 100 7.51 0.65 -15.94
C SER A 100 8.96 0.88 -15.50
N GLY A 101 9.35 2.14 -15.29
CA GLY A 101 10.67 2.54 -14.79
C GLY A 101 10.82 2.56 -13.27
N ILE A 102 9.83 2.11 -12.50
CA ILE A 102 9.90 2.14 -11.03
C ILE A 102 10.92 1.12 -10.52
N GLU A 103 12.04 1.62 -10.02
CA GLU A 103 13.09 0.80 -9.38
C GLU A 103 13.03 0.82 -7.85
N SER A 104 12.59 1.94 -7.24
CA SER A 104 12.47 2.07 -5.78
C SER A 104 11.08 1.65 -5.30
N TRP A 105 11.05 0.66 -4.40
CA TRP A 105 9.83 0.10 -3.85
C TRP A 105 9.90 0.10 -2.32
N VAL A 106 9.05 0.91 -1.70
CA VAL A 106 9.01 1.09 -0.25
C VAL A 106 8.01 0.13 0.35
N GLU A 107 8.46 -0.76 1.24
CA GLU A 107 7.56 -1.62 2.00
C GLU A 107 6.82 -0.81 3.06
N ILE A 108 5.49 -0.94 3.08
CA ILE A 108 4.62 -0.19 3.99
C ILE A 108 3.84 -1.11 4.94
N LEU A 109 3.59 -2.35 4.52
CA LEU A 109 2.93 -3.36 5.33
C LEU A 109 3.50 -4.75 5.05
N SER A 110 3.59 -5.60 6.07
CA SER A 110 3.86 -7.03 5.90
C SER A 110 2.76 -7.89 6.51
N ALA A 111 2.50 -9.03 5.88
CA ALA A 111 1.48 -9.99 6.29
C ALA A 111 2.02 -11.42 6.15
N GLY A 112 1.79 -12.29 7.15
CA GLY A 112 2.16 -13.71 7.07
C GLY A 112 1.35 -14.48 6.00
N SER A 113 0.08 -14.12 5.82
CA SER A 113 -0.76 -14.60 4.72
C SER A 113 -1.81 -13.56 4.34
N LEU A 114 -2.35 -13.69 3.13
CA LEU A 114 -3.36 -12.80 2.57
C LEU A 114 -4.64 -13.59 2.27
N ASP A 115 -5.79 -13.00 2.60
CA ASP A 115 -7.12 -13.53 2.28
C ASP A 115 -8.00 -12.42 1.68
N GLY A 116 -8.65 -12.70 0.56
CA GLY A 116 -9.49 -11.72 -0.15
C GLY A 116 -8.74 -10.67 -0.98
N PHE A 117 -7.44 -10.84 -1.22
CA PHE A 117 -6.62 -10.01 -2.11
C PHE A 117 -6.37 -10.69 -3.47
N ASP A 118 -6.09 -9.90 -4.51
CA ASP A 118 -5.69 -10.39 -5.83
C ASP A 118 -4.22 -10.83 -5.84
N LEU A 119 -4.02 -12.15 -5.93
CA LEU A 119 -2.71 -12.78 -6.17
C LEU A 119 -2.66 -13.52 -7.51
N GLU A 120 -3.66 -13.31 -8.38
CA GLU A 120 -3.70 -13.89 -9.72
C GLU A 120 -3.01 -12.97 -10.74
N SER A 121 -3.05 -11.65 -10.50
CA SER A 121 -2.42 -10.63 -11.34
C SER A 121 -0.90 -10.57 -11.18
N LYS A 122 -0.20 -11.61 -11.61
CA LYS A 122 1.26 -11.74 -11.46
C LYS A 122 2.05 -10.83 -12.41
N LEU A 123 2.96 -10.03 -11.88
CA LEU A 123 3.85 -9.15 -12.64
C LEU A 123 5.19 -9.82 -13.03
N GLY A 124 5.54 -10.90 -12.34
CA GLY A 124 6.77 -11.69 -12.56
C GLY A 124 7.38 -12.15 -11.24
N GLY A 125 8.22 -13.19 -11.25
CA GLY A 125 8.88 -13.68 -10.03
C GLY A 125 7.86 -14.07 -8.95
N ASN A 126 7.92 -13.46 -7.76
CA ASN A 126 6.88 -13.57 -6.72
C ASN A 126 6.26 -12.19 -6.43
N ILE A 127 6.06 -11.41 -7.49
CA ILE A 127 5.49 -10.07 -7.45
C ILE A 127 4.10 -10.09 -8.10
N TYR A 128 3.12 -9.49 -7.41
CA TYR A 128 1.72 -9.45 -7.80
C TYR A 128 1.22 -8.01 -7.80
N ASP A 129 0.44 -7.62 -8.81
CA ASP A 129 -0.21 -6.32 -8.91
C ASP A 129 -1.23 -6.16 -7.78
N ALA A 130 -1.07 -5.12 -6.95
CA ALA A 130 -1.98 -4.84 -5.85
C ALA A 130 -2.88 -3.61 -6.10
N ASN A 131 -2.80 -2.97 -7.28
CA ASN A 131 -3.59 -1.79 -7.62
C ASN A 131 -5.10 -2.10 -7.79
N GLY A 132 -5.46 -3.37 -7.96
CA GLY A 132 -6.84 -3.84 -7.87
C GLY A 132 -7.44 -3.69 -6.46
N ASP A 133 -6.60 -3.78 -5.43
CA ASP A 133 -6.99 -3.76 -4.03
C ASP A 133 -6.69 -2.46 -3.31
N PHE A 134 -5.68 -1.71 -3.75
CA PHE A 134 -5.22 -0.48 -3.13
C PHE A 134 -5.27 0.70 -4.11
N TYR A 135 -5.41 1.91 -3.57
CA TYR A 135 -5.22 3.14 -4.32
C TYR A 135 -4.69 4.24 -3.40
N ALA A 136 -3.88 5.13 -3.94
CA ALA A 136 -3.32 6.22 -3.17
C ALA A 136 -4.23 7.45 -3.16
N ILE A 137 -4.16 8.19 -2.07
CA ILE A 137 -4.69 9.55 -1.92
C ILE A 137 -3.64 10.42 -1.23
N GLY A 138 -3.80 11.74 -1.26
CA GLY A 138 -2.84 12.64 -0.63
C GLY A 138 -1.50 12.67 -1.35
N ILE A 139 -1.51 12.59 -2.69
CA ILE A 139 -0.33 12.70 -3.54
C ILE A 139 -0.54 13.83 -4.54
N GLU A 140 0.50 14.62 -4.78
CA GLU A 140 0.57 15.64 -5.83
C GLU A 140 1.75 15.37 -6.77
N ASN A 141 1.64 15.81 -8.02
CA ASN A 141 2.70 15.77 -9.03
C ASN A 141 3.30 14.38 -9.33
N GLY A 142 2.55 13.31 -9.06
CA GLY A 142 2.92 11.95 -9.46
C GLY A 142 1.81 10.94 -9.21
N VAL A 143 2.14 9.67 -9.42
CA VAL A 143 1.25 8.52 -9.17
C VAL A 143 1.96 7.50 -8.28
N ALA A 144 1.18 6.78 -7.48
CA ALA A 144 1.65 5.65 -6.69
C ALA A 144 1.10 4.34 -7.26
N VAL A 145 1.95 3.32 -7.23
CA VAL A 145 1.68 1.98 -7.73
C VAL A 145 1.94 0.99 -6.62
N PHE A 146 1.02 0.05 -6.42
CA PHE A 146 1.09 -0.94 -5.36
C PHE A 146 1.38 -2.33 -5.91
N ARG A 147 2.20 -3.08 -5.19
CA ARG A 147 2.44 -4.51 -5.47
C ARG A 147 2.60 -5.29 -4.18
N TRP A 148 2.26 -6.57 -4.24
CA TRP A 148 2.69 -7.55 -3.25
C TRP A 148 4.00 -8.19 -3.69
N ALA A 149 4.96 -8.28 -2.78
CA ALA A 149 6.17 -9.07 -2.94
C ALA A 149 6.16 -10.23 -1.94
N GLU A 150 6.14 -11.46 -2.42
CA GLU A 150 6.16 -12.66 -1.58
C GLU A 150 7.59 -13.13 -1.31
N SER A 151 7.89 -13.37 -0.02
CA SER A 151 9.17 -13.95 0.40
C SER A 151 9.08 -15.47 0.34
N LEU A 152 9.94 -16.10 -0.46
CA LEU A 152 10.02 -17.57 -0.54
C LEU A 152 10.84 -18.18 0.61
N GLU A 153 11.72 -17.40 1.23
CA GLU A 153 12.61 -17.89 2.28
C GLU A 153 11.95 -17.82 3.66
N GLU A 154 11.26 -16.73 3.94
CA GLU A 154 10.63 -16.47 5.24
C GLU A 154 9.11 -16.71 5.22
N GLY A 155 8.52 -16.88 4.03
CA GLY A 155 7.08 -16.86 3.84
C GLY A 155 6.49 -15.45 3.98
N GLY A 156 5.21 -15.31 3.61
CA GLY A 156 4.48 -14.06 3.75
C GLY A 156 4.69 -13.06 2.60
N TYR A 157 4.06 -11.89 2.76
CA TYR A 157 3.87 -10.89 1.73
C TYR A 157 4.20 -9.49 2.26
N ALA A 158 4.92 -8.71 1.47
CA ALA A 158 5.20 -7.30 1.70
C ALA A 158 4.40 -6.45 0.70
N LEU A 159 3.53 -5.56 1.21
CA LEU A 159 2.90 -4.52 0.42
C LEU A 159 3.94 -3.44 0.17
N GLN A 160 4.24 -3.21 -1.10
CA GLN A 160 5.19 -2.20 -1.52
C GLN A 160 4.50 -1.13 -2.36
N VAL A 161 4.94 0.10 -2.18
CA VAL A 161 4.55 1.24 -3.00
C VAL A 161 5.76 1.77 -3.78
N GLY A 162 5.56 2.06 -5.04
CA GLY A 162 6.50 2.76 -5.89
C GLY A 162 5.85 3.98 -6.51
N PHE A 163 6.67 4.95 -6.94
CA PHE A 163 6.19 6.23 -7.47
C PHE A 163 6.76 6.52 -8.84
N ALA A 164 5.94 7.14 -9.68
CA ALA A 164 6.33 7.63 -10.99
C ALA A 164 5.70 9.01 -11.25
N GLN A 165 6.27 9.77 -12.19
CA GLN A 165 5.68 11.00 -12.66
C GLN A 165 4.28 10.75 -13.22
N VAL A 166 3.42 11.76 -13.19
CA VAL A 166 2.11 11.67 -13.83
C VAL A 166 2.34 11.46 -15.32
N PRO A 167 1.96 10.31 -15.89
CA PRO A 167 2.17 10.10 -17.30
C PRO A 167 1.17 10.97 -18.08
N GLU A 168 1.46 11.28 -19.34
CA GLU A 168 0.59 12.15 -20.14
C GLU A 168 -0.89 11.70 -20.08
N PRO A 169 -1.87 12.61 -20.22
CA PRO A 169 -3.28 12.37 -19.89
C PRO A 169 -3.89 11.08 -20.48
N ALA A 170 -3.46 10.66 -21.67
CA ALA A 170 -3.92 9.42 -22.30
C ALA A 170 -3.47 8.14 -21.56
N VAL A 171 -2.26 8.15 -20.99
CA VAL A 171 -1.70 7.04 -20.21
C VAL A 171 -2.32 7.01 -18.81
N ALA A 172 -2.52 8.17 -18.18
CA ALA A 172 -3.27 8.27 -16.93
C ALA A 172 -4.69 7.69 -17.08
N ALA A 173 -5.38 8.00 -18.19
CA ALA A 173 -6.68 7.43 -18.51
C ALA A 173 -6.62 5.91 -18.80
N ALA A 174 -5.52 5.38 -19.33
CA ALA A 174 -5.33 3.96 -19.57
C ALA A 174 -5.06 3.17 -18.28
N ILE A 175 -4.26 3.71 -17.35
CA ILE A 175 -4.05 3.12 -16.02
C ILE A 175 -5.39 3.08 -15.26
N LEU A 176 -6.11 4.20 -15.22
CA LEU A 176 -7.43 4.27 -14.60
C LEU A 176 -8.48 3.41 -15.34
N GLY A 177 -8.39 3.34 -16.66
CA GLY A 177 -9.28 2.57 -17.53
C GLY A 177 -9.07 1.05 -17.45
N ALA A 178 -7.81 0.59 -17.34
CA ALA A 178 -7.48 -0.81 -17.12
C ALA A 178 -7.99 -1.30 -15.75
N LEU A 179 -7.86 -0.47 -14.72
CA LEU A 179 -8.46 -0.71 -13.40
C LEU A 179 -9.99 -0.81 -13.49
N ALA A 180 -10.66 0.03 -14.28
CA ALA A 180 -12.10 -0.02 -14.49
C ALA A 180 -12.58 -1.23 -15.32
N LEU A 181 -11.80 -1.69 -16.30
CA LEU A 181 -12.13 -2.86 -17.12
C LEU A 181 -11.98 -4.19 -16.36
N GLY A 182 -10.98 -4.31 -15.48
CA GLY A 182 -10.87 -5.46 -14.57
C GLY A 182 -12.09 -5.62 -13.66
N LEU A 183 -12.64 -4.50 -13.17
CA LEU A 183 -13.88 -4.44 -12.38
C LEU A 183 -15.11 -4.88 -13.18
N ALA A 184 -15.21 -4.50 -14.45
CA ALA A 184 -16.33 -4.87 -15.31
C ALA A 184 -16.30 -6.36 -15.70
N ALA A 185 -15.12 -6.94 -15.90
CA ALA A 185 -14.96 -8.38 -16.16
C ALA A 185 -15.35 -9.23 -14.95
N ARG A 186 -14.97 -8.81 -13.73
CA ARG A 186 -15.29 -9.52 -12.47
C ARG A 186 -16.79 -9.53 -12.13
N ARG A 187 -17.58 -8.58 -12.64
CA ARG A 187 -19.06 -8.54 -12.48
C ARG A 187 -19.83 -9.42 -13.47
N ARG A 188 -19.19 -9.92 -14.54
CA ARG A 188 -19.86 -10.77 -15.55
C ARG A 188 -19.64 -12.27 -15.37
N VAL A 189 -18.72 -12.67 -14.50
CA VAL A 189 -18.38 -14.08 -14.24
C VAL A 189 -18.93 -14.58 -12.90
N GLY A 190 -19.69 -13.75 -12.18
CA GLY A 190 -20.44 -14.12 -10.97
C GLY A 190 -21.92 -14.39 -11.23
#